data_AF-A0AAU5P1F6-F1
#
_entry.id   AF-A0AAU5P1F6-F1
#
_cell.length_a   1.000
_cell.length_b   1.000
_cell.length_c   1.000
_cell.angle_alpha   90.00
_cell.angle_beta   90.00
_cell.angle_gamma   90.00
#
_symmetry.space_group_name_H-M   'P 1'
#
loop_
_entity.id
_entity.type
_entity.pdbx_description
1 polymer ?
#
loop_
_entity_poly.entity_id
_entity_poly.type
_entity_poly.pdbx_seq_one_letter_code
_entity_poly.pdbx_strand_id
1 'polypeptide(L)' 'MEHAPLPPDLIELQADWQRTYAALAVPRPVHATALRRRLHALSGQLLFHPYWSSPRRLPGARVELRRQARALGRLP' A
#
# COMPACT_ATOMS: atom_id res chain seq x y z
N MET A 1 -16.28 4.19 -21.04
CA MET A 1 -16.52 4.24 -19.58
C MET A 1 -15.25 4.76 -18.93
N GLU A 2 -15.32 5.90 -18.26
CA GLU A 2 -14.17 6.52 -17.57
C GLU A 2 -13.85 5.77 -16.28
N HIS A 3 -12.57 5.45 -16.06
CA HIS A 3 -12.10 4.79 -14.85
C HIS A 3 -11.71 5.83 -13.80
N ALA A 4 -12.03 5.56 -12.54
CA ALA A 4 -11.64 6.43 -11.43
C ALA A 4 -10.13 6.28 -11.16
N PRO A 5 -9.37 7.39 -11.08
CA PRO A 5 -7.96 7.35 -10.70
C PRO A 5 -7.78 6.69 -9.34
N LEU A 6 -6.56 6.22 -9.07
CA LEU A 6 -6.22 5.71 -7.74
C LEU A 6 -6.32 6.84 -6.71
N PRO A 7 -7.03 6.63 -5.59
CA PRO A 7 -7.08 7.60 -4.50
C PRO A 7 -5.68 7.83 -3.90
N PRO A 8 -5.29 9.08 -3.58
CA PRO A 8 -4.00 9.39 -2.97
C PRO A 8 -3.73 8.63 -1.67
N ASP A 9 -4.75 8.52 -0.81
CA ASP A 9 -4.70 7.79 0.45
C ASP A 9 -4.40 6.29 0.24
N LEU A 10 -4.95 5.68 -0.82
CA LEU A 10 -4.64 4.29 -1.17
C LEU A 10 -3.19 4.12 -1.61
N ILE A 11 -2.64 5.10 -2.35
CA ILE A 11 -1.24 5.10 -2.80
C ILE A 11 -0.30 5.26 -1.60
N GLU A 12 -0.59 6.19 -0.70
CA GLU A 12 0.14 6.39 0.55
C GLU A 12 0.13 5.13 1.41
N LEU A 13 -1.05 4.51 1.56
CA LEU A 13 -1.23 3.28 2.33
C LEU A 13 -0.39 2.13 1.75
N GLN A 14 -0.33 1.98 0.43
CA GLN A 14 0.51 0.99 -0.23
C GLN A 14 2.00 1.28 -0.03
N ALA A 15 2.42 2.56 -0.06
CA ALA A 15 3.80 2.95 0.19
C ALA A 15 4.21 2.68 1.64
N ASP A 16 3.33 2.97 2.61
CA ASP A 16 3.52 2.66 4.02
C ASP A 16 3.66 1.16 4.27
N TRP A 17 2.85 0.36 3.59
CA TRP A 17 2.94 -1.10 3.63
C TRP A 17 4.28 -1.57 3.09
N GLN A 18 4.74 -1.03 1.95
CA GLN A 18 6.04 -1.39 1.35
C GLN A 18 7.21 -1.01 2.26
N ARG A 19 7.19 0.18 2.87
CA ARG A 19 8.20 0.63 3.84
C ARG A 19 8.24 -0.28 5.07
N THR A 20 7.07 -0.58 5.64
CA THR A 20 6.96 -1.45 6.82
C THR A 20 7.45 -2.86 6.52
N TYR A 21 7.09 -3.40 5.35
CA TYR A 21 7.56 -4.71 4.91
C TYR A 21 9.09 -4.72 4.71
N ALA A 22 9.66 -3.70 4.06
CA ALA A 22 11.10 -3.58 3.87
C ALA A 22 11.86 -3.50 5.21
N ALA A 23 11.36 -2.70 6.15
CA ALA A 23 11.93 -2.61 7.50
C ALA A 23 11.84 -3.93 8.29
N LEU A 24 10.81 -4.75 8.03
CA LEU A 24 10.68 -6.06 8.65
C LEU A 24 11.57 -7.13 7.98
N ALA A 25 11.88 -6.96 6.69
CA ALA A 25 12.65 -7.91 5.89
C ALA A 25 14.17 -7.86 6.16
N VAL A 26 14.68 -6.86 6.87
CA VAL A 26 16.10 -6.80 7.24
C VAL A 26 16.43 -7.86 8.30
N PRO A 27 17.66 -8.40 8.33
CA PRO A 27 18.08 -9.32 9.40
C PRO A 27 18.01 -8.65 10.78
N ARG A 28 17.39 -9.33 11.76
CA ARG A 28 17.23 -8.85 13.16
C ARG A 28 16.68 -7.41 13.25
N PRO A 29 15.46 -7.16 12.75
CA PRO A 29 14.90 -5.81 12.71
C PRO A 29 14.65 -5.29 14.13
N VAL A 30 15.02 -4.04 14.37
CA VAL A 30 14.66 -3.32 15.59
C VAL A 30 13.14 -3.15 15.62
N HIS A 31 12.51 -3.35 16.77
CA HIS A 31 11.05 -3.26 16.95
C HIS A 31 10.23 -4.22 16.07
N ALA A 32 10.75 -5.43 15.80
CA ALA A 32 10.11 -6.46 14.98
C ALA A 32 8.61 -6.72 15.30
N THR A 33 8.22 -6.69 16.57
CA THR A 33 6.82 -6.87 17.00
C THR A 33 5.95 -5.69 16.59
N ALA A 34 6.45 -4.45 16.75
CA ALA A 34 5.71 -3.26 16.34
C ALA A 34 5.55 -3.22 14.80
N LEU A 35 6.61 -3.57 14.06
CA LEU A 35 6.57 -3.65 12.59
C LEU A 35 5.56 -4.69 12.11
N ARG A 36 5.52 -5.88 12.72
CA ARG A 36 4.51 -6.91 12.38
C ARG A 36 3.09 -6.41 12.65
N ARG A 37 2.83 -5.81 13.82
CA ARG A 37 1.50 -5.25 14.15
C ARG A 37 1.09 -4.17 13.15
N ARG A 38 2.00 -3.26 12.80
CA ARG A 38 1.77 -2.24 11.76
C ARG A 38 1.46 -2.88 10.41
N LEU A 39 2.23 -3.89 9.99
CA LEU A 39 2.01 -4.59 8.73
C LEU A 39 0.63 -5.25 8.67
N HIS A 40 0.19 -5.88 9.76
CA HIS A 40 -1.17 -6.46 9.85
C HIS A 40 -2.26 -5.39 9.72
N ALA A 41 -2.13 -4.27 10.43
CA ALA A 41 -3.10 -3.17 10.35
C ALA A 41 -3.18 -2.59 8.92
N LEU A 42 -2.03 -2.30 8.30
CA LEU A 42 -1.94 -1.81 6.93
C LEU A 42 -2.50 -2.82 5.91
N SER A 43 -2.28 -4.12 6.13
CA SER A 43 -2.83 -5.16 5.25
C SER A 43 -4.35 -5.20 5.31
N GLY A 44 -4.93 -5.02 6.50
CA GLY A 44 -6.38 -4.88 6.68
C GLY A 44 -6.92 -3.65 5.94
N GLN A 45 -6.32 -2.48 6.16
CA GLN A 45 -6.73 -1.24 5.49
C GLN A 45 -6.64 -1.35 3.96
N LEU A 46 -5.59 -1.98 3.42
CA LEU A 46 -5.44 -2.19 1.98
C LEU A 46 -6.50 -3.15 1.44
N LEU A 47 -6.79 -4.25 2.15
CA LEU A 47 -7.75 -5.26 1.68
C LEU A 47 -9.19 -4.71 1.67
N PHE A 48 -9.55 -3.93 2.68
CA PHE A 48 -10.90 -3.41 2.89
C PHE A 48 -11.10 -1.99 2.34
N HIS A 49 -10.16 -1.47 1.55
CA HIS A 49 -10.25 -0.12 1.03
C HIS A 49 -11.50 0.07 0.13
N PRO A 50 -12.31 1.15 0.32
CA PRO A 50 -13.56 1.36 -0.44
C PRO A 50 -13.40 1.38 -1.97
N TYR A 51 -12.22 1.80 -2.44
CA TYR A 51 -11.87 1.80 -3.88
C TYR A 51 -12.07 0.42 -4.54
N TRP A 52 -11.82 -0.68 -3.83
CA TRP A 52 -11.94 -2.03 -4.40
C TRP A 52 -13.39 -2.41 -4.71
N SER A 53 -14.34 -1.88 -3.93
CA SER A 53 -15.77 -2.09 -4.13
C SER A 53 -16.37 -1.17 -5.21
N SER A 54 -15.60 -0.21 -5.74
CA SER A 54 -16.08 0.71 -6.76
C SER A 54 -16.21 0.04 -8.14
N PRO A 55 -17.36 0.19 -8.83
CA PRO A 55 -17.54 -0.31 -10.19
C PRO A 55 -16.68 0.45 -11.21
N ARG A 56 -16.18 1.65 -10.85
CA ARG A 56 -15.32 2.49 -11.72
C ARG A 56 -13.83 2.22 -11.55
N ARG A 57 -13.45 1.17 -10.80
CA ARG A 57 -12.04 0.83 -10.56
C ARG A 57 -11.25 0.68 -11.87
N LEU A 58 -9.97 1.09 -11.84
CA LEU A 58 -9.04 0.89 -12.95
C LEU A 58 -8.78 -0.61 -13.23
N PRO A 59 -8.77 -1.02 -14.51
CA PRO A 59 -8.22 -2.31 -14.91
C PRO A 59 -6.75 -2.36 -14.48
N GLY A 60 -6.32 -3.48 -13.89
CA GLY A 60 -4.94 -3.59 -13.39
C GLY A 60 -4.62 -2.65 -12.22
N ALA A 61 -5.61 -2.10 -11.52
CA ALA A 61 -5.43 -1.16 -10.41
C ALA A 61 -4.38 -1.59 -9.37
N ARG A 62 -4.24 -2.90 -9.07
CA ARG A 62 -3.21 -3.39 -8.14
C ARG A 62 -1.79 -3.22 -8.67
N VAL A 63 -1.57 -3.38 -9.97
CA VAL A 63 -0.26 -3.17 -10.60
C VAL A 63 0.07 -1.69 -10.58
N GLU A 64 -0.89 -0.86 -10.99
CA GLU A 64 -0.73 0.59 -10.99
C GLU A 64 -0.49 1.16 -9.59
N LEU A 65 -1.21 0.64 -8.59
CA LEU A 65 -1.02 1.00 -7.20
C LEU A 65 0.40 0.71 -6.70
N ARG A 66 0.94 -0.47 -7.01
CA ARG A 66 2.32 -0.83 -6.65
C ARG A 66 3.33 0.06 -7.39
N ARG A 67 3.05 0.47 -8.62
CA ARG A 67 3.91 1.38 -9.41
C ARG A 67 3.97 2.76 -8.77
N GLN A 68 2.81 3.36 -8.49
CA GLN A 68 2.74 4.70 -7.89
C GLN A 68 3.30 4.73 -6.47
N ALA A 69 3.00 3.73 -5.64
CA ALA A 69 3.55 3.63 -4.29
C ALA A 69 5.09 3.52 -4.28
N ARG A 70 5.67 2.78 -5.25
CA ARG A 70 7.14 2.73 -5.41
C ARG A 70 7.71 4.06 -5.86
N ALA A 71 7.02 4.81 -6.70
CA ALA A 71 7.44 6.15 -7.10
C ALA A 71 7.41 7.11 -5.90
N LEU A 72 6.35 7.06 -5.09
CA LEU A 72 6.22 7.84 -3.85
C LEU A 72 7.33 7.51 -2.85
N GLY A 73 7.65 6.23 -2.65
CA GLY A 73 8.74 5.80 -1.77
C GLY A 73 10.16 6.10 -2.28
N ARG A 74 10.30 6.58 -3.53
CA ARG A 74 11.58 7.06 -4.10
C ARG A 74 11.74 8.58 -4.00
N LEU A 75 10.69 9.32 -3.65
CA LEU A 75 10.80 10.75 -3.40
C LEU A 75 11.61 10.95 -2.11
N PRO A 76 12.57 11.91 -2.11
CA PRO A 76 13.48 12.15 -1.00
C PRO A 76 12.77 12.64 0.27
#